data_AF-A0ABD1VGL5-F1
#
_entry.id   AF-A0ABD1VGL5-F1
#
_cell.length_a   1.000
_cell.length_b   1.000
_cell.length_c   1.000
_cell.angle_alpha   90.00
_cell.angle_beta   90.00
_cell.angle_gamma   90.00
#
_symmetry.space_group_name_H-M   'P 1'
#
loop_
_entity.id
_entity.type
_entity.pdbx_description
1 polymer ?
#
loop_
_entity_poly.entity_id
_entity_poly.type
_entity_poly.pdbx_seq_one_letter_code
_entity_poly.pdbx_strand_id
1 'polypeptide(L)'
;MDSLRQLSMKFLEREELANYNFQNEFMKPFAIVMHKSSAVEIRELIIRCVSQMVLSCVKNIKSGWKGMFMTVNCLIAFTNSRFNRDISLNAIEFLRFCAEKLAEGDLGSSRSKEKDTSGKMSQSSPQKGREKELGNGESTHHVDQLYFWVPLLAGLSELSFDPRPEIRKSALQVLFDNLRNYGQHFSLPLWEKVFESVLFRIFDDARRAIDPSGDKSLGHRNNGGMEELDQDSWVYETCTLALQLVVDLFVNFYDTVNPLLKKVLILLVTFIKHPRQSLAGIGIAAFVRLMNNAGDLFSDDKWLEVVLSLKEAAEETLPDFSFIVNEDGEVRIQDEDLSRKSTDESARTITHVDDSANLRRHHFHAAISDVKCRAAVQLLLIQAVMEIYNMYRAQLSVKNTILLVDAVHAVAYHAHKINRDAVLHSKLPEIGPMTQLQDPPLLHLENESCQICLTFLQNILLDRPPSYEKSEVESYLVNLCQEVLKSYVETACSRQSSDSLDTRSRWTIPLGSGR
;
A
#
# COMPACT_ATOMS: atom_id res chain seq x y z
N MET A 1 26.10 22.38 26.44
CA MET A 1 26.11 21.42 25.32
C MET A 1 27.49 21.26 24.70
N ASP A 2 28.14 22.33 24.24
CA ASP A 2 29.46 22.19 23.59
C ASP A 2 30.53 21.57 24.51
N SER A 3 30.57 21.92 25.79
CA SER A 3 31.48 21.28 26.77
C SER A 3 31.21 19.78 26.94
N LEU A 4 29.93 19.36 26.87
CA LEU A 4 29.56 17.95 26.93
C LEU A 4 29.99 17.21 25.65
N ARG A 5 29.87 17.84 24.48
CA ARG A 5 30.39 17.32 23.20
C ARG A 5 31.91 17.14 23.28
N GLN A 6 32.65 18.17 23.66
CA GLN A 6 34.11 18.11 23.75
C GLN A 6 34.59 17.03 24.73
N LEU A 7 33.92 16.90 25.88
CA LEU A 7 34.23 15.84 26.84
C LEU A 7 33.96 14.46 26.23
N SER A 8 32.78 14.28 25.63
CA SER A 8 32.37 13.01 25.05
C SER A 8 33.28 12.60 23.88
N MET A 9 33.70 13.54 23.03
CA MET A 9 34.70 13.28 21.96
C MET A 9 36.00 12.71 22.54
N LYS A 10 36.55 13.32 23.60
CA LYS A 10 37.78 12.82 24.23
C LYS A 10 37.66 11.42 24.81
N PHE A 11 36.46 11.02 25.23
CA PHE A 11 36.19 9.67 25.73
C PHE A 11 35.89 8.68 24.61
N LEU A 12 35.22 9.10 23.55
CA LEU A 12 34.99 8.28 22.35
C LEU A 12 36.26 8.03 21.55
N GLU A 13 37.24 8.95 21.60
CA GLU A 13 38.58 8.75 21.03
C GLU A 13 39.38 7.65 21.74
N ARG A 14 39.03 7.31 22.99
CA ARG A 14 39.72 6.26 23.75
C ARG A 14 39.13 4.89 23.43
N GLU A 15 40.02 3.92 23.24
CA GLU A 15 39.60 2.53 23.10
C GLU A 15 38.87 2.04 24.34
N GLU A 16 37.70 1.46 24.11
CA GLU A 16 36.91 0.87 25.17
C GLU A 16 37.36 -0.57 25.48
N LEU A 17 37.57 -0.84 26.78
CA LEU A 17 37.92 -2.15 27.31
C LEU A 17 36.68 -3.06 27.34
N ALA A 18 36.87 -4.36 27.05
CA ALA A 18 35.78 -5.32 26.82
C ALA A 18 34.70 -5.42 27.91
N ASN A 19 35.00 -5.02 29.16
CA ASN A 19 34.09 -5.11 30.31
C ASN A 19 33.65 -3.75 30.87
N TYR A 20 33.99 -2.64 30.20
CA TYR A 20 33.71 -1.29 30.71
C TYR A 20 33.01 -0.45 29.64
N ASN A 21 31.67 -0.45 29.66
CA ASN A 21 30.81 0.23 28.66
C ASN A 21 30.64 1.74 28.95
N PHE A 22 31.73 2.45 29.18
CA PHE A 22 31.70 3.87 29.56
C PHE A 22 31.24 4.77 28.41
N GLN A 23 31.52 4.42 27.16
CA GLN A 23 31.13 5.23 26.01
C GLN A 23 29.61 5.42 25.96
N ASN A 24 28.83 4.39 26.30
CA ASN A 24 27.37 4.49 26.42
C ASN A 24 26.93 5.51 27.49
N GLU A 25 27.59 5.52 28.65
CA GLU A 25 27.26 6.45 29.75
C GLU A 25 27.49 7.91 29.37
N PHE A 26 28.51 8.21 28.56
CA PHE A 26 28.76 9.57 28.05
C PHE A 26 27.77 10.00 26.96
N MET A 27 27.12 9.04 26.29
CA MET A 27 26.11 9.34 25.28
C MET A 27 24.70 9.54 25.86
N LYS A 28 24.36 8.90 27.00
CA LYS A 28 23.04 9.03 27.66
C LYS A 28 22.59 10.49 27.91
N PRO A 29 23.45 11.43 28.35
CA PRO A 29 23.03 12.81 28.55
C PRO A 29 22.49 13.48 27.28
N PHE A 30 23.01 13.16 26.10
CA PHE A 30 22.48 13.69 24.84
C PHE A 30 21.06 13.20 24.58
N ALA A 31 20.79 11.90 24.76
CA ALA A 31 19.45 11.35 24.63
C ALA A 31 18.47 11.96 25.65
N ILE A 32 18.89 12.11 26.91
CA ILE A 32 18.05 12.70 27.96
C ILE A 32 17.72 14.17 27.66
N VAL A 33 18.71 14.98 27.28
CA VAL A 33 18.48 16.40 26.95
C VAL A 33 17.64 16.53 25.67
N MET A 34 17.85 15.66 24.69
CA MET A 34 17.05 15.62 23.46
C MET A 34 15.57 15.36 23.78
N HIS A 35 15.30 14.41 24.67
CA HIS A 35 13.93 14.06 25.08
C HIS A 35 13.26 15.14 25.95
N LYS A 36 14.00 15.73 26.89
CA LYS A 36 13.43 16.68 27.87
C LYS A 36 13.36 18.13 27.39
N SER A 37 14.25 18.55 26.50
CA SER A 37 14.25 19.92 25.98
C SER A 37 13.10 20.11 25.01
N SER A 38 12.37 21.22 25.07
CA SER A 38 11.43 21.66 24.01
C SER A 38 12.04 22.68 23.04
N ALA A 39 13.22 23.24 23.38
CA ALA A 39 13.89 24.25 22.56
C ALA A 39 14.55 23.63 21.33
N VAL A 40 14.21 24.15 20.16
CA VAL A 40 14.64 23.64 18.85
C VAL A 40 16.15 23.81 18.67
N GLU A 41 16.71 24.92 19.11
CA GLU A 41 18.13 25.26 19.00
C GLU A 41 19.00 24.29 19.81
N ILE A 42 18.50 23.87 20.98
CA ILE A 42 19.21 22.89 21.83
C ILE A 42 19.18 21.50 21.17
N ARG A 43 18.03 21.10 20.62
CA ARG A 43 17.90 19.83 19.91
C ARG A 43 18.75 19.81 18.63
N GLU A 44 18.77 20.90 17.84
CA GLU A 44 19.66 21.05 16.69
C GLU A 44 21.13 20.91 17.10
N LEU A 45 21.54 21.60 18.16
CA LEU A 45 22.90 21.54 18.66
C LEU A 45 23.28 20.11 19.05
N ILE A 46 22.36 19.34 19.66
CA ILE A 46 22.58 17.92 19.96
C ILE A 46 22.83 17.12 18.69
N ILE A 47 22.02 17.30 17.64
CA ILE A 47 22.18 16.58 16.37
C ILE A 47 23.53 16.87 15.74
N ARG A 48 23.93 18.15 15.68
CA ARG A 48 25.24 18.56 15.16
C ARG A 48 26.38 17.99 16.00
N CYS A 49 26.23 17.98 17.33
CA CYS A 49 27.20 17.37 18.24
C CYS A 49 27.35 15.87 17.97
N VAL A 50 26.24 15.14 17.88
CA VAL A 50 26.22 13.68 17.71
C VAL A 50 26.74 13.28 16.34
N SER A 51 26.31 13.97 15.28
CA SER A 51 26.83 13.76 13.93
C SER A 51 28.35 14.00 13.87
N GLN A 52 28.84 15.11 14.45
CA GLN A 52 30.28 15.37 14.50
C GLN A 52 31.05 14.33 15.34
N MET A 53 30.53 13.92 16.49
CA MET A 53 31.15 12.88 17.33
C MET A 53 31.27 11.57 16.56
N VAL A 54 30.22 11.19 15.85
CA VAL A 54 30.17 9.98 15.05
C VAL A 54 31.17 10.05 13.91
N LEU A 55 31.16 11.12 13.09
CA LEU A 55 32.11 11.30 11.99
C LEU A 55 33.58 11.30 12.46
N SER A 56 33.86 11.90 13.62
CA SER A 56 35.25 12.05 14.11
C SER A 56 35.78 10.81 14.80
N CYS A 57 34.91 10.06 15.49
CA CYS A 57 35.33 8.98 16.38
C CYS A 57 34.90 7.60 15.90
N VAL A 58 34.30 7.47 14.70
CA VAL A 58 33.61 6.26 14.23
C VAL A 58 34.37 4.96 14.48
N LYS A 59 35.68 4.94 14.24
CA LYS A 59 36.55 3.75 14.35
C LYS A 59 36.77 3.28 15.78
N ASN A 60 36.48 4.12 16.77
CA ASN A 60 36.78 3.89 18.18
C ASN A 60 35.50 3.64 19.01
N ILE A 61 34.31 3.80 18.41
CA ILE A 61 33.03 3.65 19.10
C ILE A 61 32.67 2.16 19.18
N LYS A 62 32.51 1.65 20.40
CA LYS A 62 32.00 0.31 20.72
C LYS A 62 30.64 0.42 21.42
N SER A 63 30.58 0.41 22.76
CA SER A 63 29.32 0.50 23.51
C SER A 63 28.61 1.85 23.32
N GLY A 64 29.33 2.90 22.91
CA GLY A 64 28.81 4.25 22.68
C GLY A 64 27.69 4.30 21.63
N TRP A 65 27.69 3.34 20.71
CA TRP A 65 26.66 3.20 19.71
C TRP A 65 25.26 2.99 20.31
N LYS A 66 25.14 2.26 21.43
CA LYS A 66 23.84 2.08 22.11
C LYS A 66 23.23 3.41 22.53
N GLY A 67 24.04 4.33 23.03
CA GLY A 67 23.60 5.68 23.39
C GLY A 67 23.36 6.57 22.17
N MET A 68 24.11 6.36 21.08
CA MET A 68 23.87 7.05 19.80
C MET A 68 22.54 6.61 19.16
N PHE A 69 22.21 5.31 19.18
CA PHE A 69 20.91 4.81 18.71
C PHE A 69 19.75 5.24 19.60
N MET A 70 19.95 5.36 20.92
CA MET A 70 18.96 6.02 21.78
C MET A 70 18.73 7.48 21.36
N THR A 71 19.79 8.15 20.90
CA THR A 71 19.68 9.51 20.36
C THR A 71 19.02 9.51 18.98
N VAL A 72 19.18 8.46 18.16
CA VAL A 72 18.42 8.23 16.91
C VAL A 72 16.93 8.05 17.20
N ASN A 73 16.54 7.26 18.20
CA ASN A 73 15.13 7.16 18.62
C ASN A 73 14.57 8.53 19.07
N CYS A 74 15.41 9.36 19.70
CA CYS A 74 15.04 10.74 20.04
C CYS A 74 15.06 11.68 18.81
N LEU A 75 15.88 11.38 17.80
CA LEU A 75 15.95 12.07 16.51
C LEU A 75 14.67 11.86 15.72
N ILE A 76 14.16 10.61 15.71
CA ILE A 76 12.88 10.23 15.09
C ILE A 76 11.73 11.00 15.75
N ALA A 77 11.70 11.05 17.09
CA ALA A 77 10.74 11.86 17.84
C ALA A 77 10.88 13.37 17.59
N PHE A 78 12.06 13.84 17.17
CA PHE A 78 12.33 15.25 16.87
C PHE A 78 12.08 15.64 15.41
N THR A 79 12.32 14.75 14.45
CA THR A 79 11.94 14.99 13.06
C THR A 79 10.43 15.15 12.91
N ASN A 80 9.66 14.56 13.83
CA ASN A 80 8.19 14.73 13.91
C ASN A 80 7.78 16.12 14.42
N SER A 81 8.66 16.85 15.11
CA SER A 81 8.47 18.28 15.36
C SER A 81 8.92 19.06 14.11
N ARG A 82 7.96 19.28 13.19
CA ARG A 82 8.03 19.92 11.86
C ARG A 82 8.83 21.25 11.77
N PHE A 83 10.12 21.26 12.07
CA PHE A 83 10.94 22.46 12.06
C PHE A 83 12.26 22.26 11.32
N ASN A 84 12.65 23.31 10.59
CA ASN A 84 13.83 23.52 9.75
C ASN A 84 14.16 22.39 8.75
N ARG A 85 14.12 22.73 7.46
CA ARG A 85 14.45 21.85 6.33
C ARG A 85 15.85 21.23 6.46
N ASP A 86 16.84 22.05 6.79
CA ASP A 86 18.25 21.61 6.79
C ASP A 86 18.53 20.62 7.92
N ILE A 87 17.83 20.76 9.04
CA ILE A 87 17.97 19.84 10.18
C ILE A 87 17.40 18.47 9.83
N SER A 88 16.25 18.44 9.16
CA SER A 88 15.63 17.18 8.73
C SER A 88 16.50 16.46 7.70
N LEU A 89 17.13 17.18 6.77
CA LEU A 89 18.07 16.61 5.80
C LEU A 89 19.36 16.12 6.47
N ASN A 90 19.92 16.88 7.41
CA ASN A 90 21.09 16.44 8.20
C ASN A 90 20.78 15.20 9.06
N ALA A 91 19.56 15.09 9.57
CA ALA A 91 19.08 13.91 10.29
C ALA A 91 19.01 12.68 9.36
N ILE A 92 18.49 12.84 8.12
CA ILE A 92 18.45 11.76 7.12
C ILE A 92 19.86 11.28 6.76
N GLU A 93 20.79 12.21 6.51
CA GLU A 93 22.20 11.86 6.23
C GLU A 93 22.85 11.14 7.42
N PHE A 94 22.52 11.55 8.65
CA PHE A 94 23.00 10.87 9.85
C PHE A 94 22.45 9.43 9.96
N LEU A 95 21.17 9.21 9.64
CA LEU A 95 20.57 7.87 9.60
C LEU A 95 21.22 6.99 8.52
N ARG A 96 21.56 7.56 7.36
CA ARG A 96 22.31 6.87 6.30
C ARG A 96 23.67 6.38 6.80
N PHE A 97 24.42 7.25 7.47
CA PHE A 97 25.71 6.90 8.05
C PHE A 97 25.59 5.80 9.12
N CYS A 98 24.55 5.87 9.97
CA CYS A 98 24.30 4.83 10.96
C CYS A 98 24.02 3.46 10.32
N ALA A 99 23.31 3.43 9.20
CA ALA A 99 23.03 2.19 8.45
C ALA A 99 24.32 1.57 7.87
N GLU A 100 25.21 2.39 7.30
CA GLU A 100 26.52 1.95 6.80
C GLU A 100 27.35 1.29 7.90
N LYS A 101 27.43 1.91 9.09
CA LYS A 101 28.19 1.34 10.21
C LYS A 101 27.56 0.10 10.81
N LEU A 102 26.23 -0.02 10.73
CA LEU A 102 25.53 -1.22 11.13
C LEU A 102 25.73 -2.39 10.17
N ALA A 103 25.88 -2.12 8.88
CA ALA A 103 26.22 -3.14 7.90
C ALA A 103 27.67 -3.63 8.02
N GLU A 104 28.62 -2.76 8.38
CA GLU A 104 30.04 -3.12 8.57
C GLU A 104 30.28 -4.09 9.74
N GLY A 105 29.28 -4.36 10.59
CA GLY A 105 29.39 -5.30 11.71
C GLY A 105 30.25 -4.79 12.89
N ASP A 106 30.58 -3.49 12.89
CA ASP A 106 31.38 -2.83 13.93
C ASP A 106 30.62 -2.73 15.29
N LEU A 107 29.37 -3.20 15.30
CA LEU A 107 28.40 -2.99 16.36
C LEU A 107 28.14 -4.17 17.30
N GLY A 108 28.79 -5.31 17.10
CA GLY A 108 28.43 -6.52 17.87
C GLY A 108 29.54 -7.52 18.14
N SER A 109 30.76 -7.32 17.64
CA SER A 109 31.86 -8.23 17.99
C SER A 109 32.63 -7.68 19.18
N SER A 110 32.15 -8.02 20.39
CA SER A 110 33.08 -8.32 21.48
C SER A 110 33.92 -9.53 21.04
N ARG A 111 34.87 -9.29 20.13
CA ARG A 111 35.68 -10.33 19.53
C ARG A 111 36.70 -10.76 20.57
N SER A 112 36.32 -11.71 21.41
CA SER A 112 37.26 -12.55 22.16
C SER A 112 38.05 -13.39 21.14
N LYS A 113 38.98 -12.78 20.43
CA LYS A 113 40.06 -13.51 19.77
C LYS A 113 41.15 -13.72 20.80
N GLU A 114 40.96 -14.71 21.67
CA GLU A 114 42.09 -15.36 22.32
C GLU A 114 42.93 -15.99 21.22
N LYS A 115 44.13 -15.46 21.03
CA LYS A 115 45.19 -16.17 20.33
C LYS A 115 46.07 -16.77 21.43
N ASP A 116 45.89 -18.06 21.64
CA ASP A 116 46.80 -18.91 22.41
C ASP A 116 48.25 -18.64 22.00
N THR A 117 49.05 -18.15 22.95
CA THR A 117 50.49 -18.45 23.01
C THR A 117 50.86 -18.78 24.45
N SER A 118 50.66 -20.06 24.79
CA SER A 118 51.53 -20.91 25.61
C SER A 118 52.63 -20.22 26.43
N GLY A 119 52.48 -20.29 27.76
CA GLY A 119 53.57 -20.25 28.74
C GLY A 119 53.25 -21.17 29.93
N LYS A 120 53.85 -22.37 29.93
CA LYS A 120 53.72 -23.47 30.92
C LYS A 120 53.97 -23.04 32.37
N MET A 121 53.20 -23.58 33.34
CA MET A 121 53.69 -24.46 34.43
C MET A 121 52.55 -25.10 35.28
N SER A 122 52.39 -26.42 35.13
CA SER A 122 52.26 -27.50 36.15
C SER A 122 51.18 -27.58 37.27
N GLN A 123 50.59 -28.80 37.33
CA GLN A 123 49.99 -29.60 38.45
C GLN A 123 48.52 -29.33 38.84
N SER A 124 47.60 -30.29 39.08
CA SER A 124 47.54 -31.77 39.03
C SER A 124 46.10 -32.29 39.34
N SER A 125 45.49 -33.13 38.47
CA SER A 125 44.60 -34.31 38.72
C SER A 125 43.20 -34.17 39.43
N PRO A 126 42.28 -35.20 39.44
CA PRO A 126 41.05 -35.20 38.60
C PRO A 126 39.70 -35.60 39.30
N GLN A 127 38.52 -35.22 38.75
CA GLN A 127 37.24 -35.99 38.72
C GLN A 127 36.06 -35.09 38.23
N LYS A 128 35.42 -35.33 37.09
CA LYS A 128 34.30 -36.27 36.77
C LYS A 128 32.91 -35.66 36.99
N GLY A 129 32.24 -35.27 35.89
CA GLY A 129 30.82 -34.93 35.85
C GLY A 129 30.42 -34.37 34.49
N ARG A 130 29.52 -35.06 33.78
CA ARG A 130 29.02 -34.72 32.45
C ARG A 130 27.98 -33.61 32.56
N GLU A 131 27.99 -32.65 31.63
CA GLU A 131 26.80 -32.18 30.92
C GLU A 131 27.23 -31.33 29.71
N LYS A 132 26.72 -31.71 28.53
CA LYS A 132 26.88 -30.98 27.27
C LYS A 132 25.83 -29.86 27.27
N GLU A 133 26.22 -28.62 27.49
CA GLU A 133 25.43 -27.46 27.06
C GLU A 133 25.91 -27.04 25.66
N LEU A 134 25.06 -27.29 24.66
CA LEU A 134 25.22 -26.79 23.30
C LEU A 134 24.71 -25.34 23.23
N GLY A 135 25.62 -24.41 22.91
CA GLY A 135 25.40 -23.27 22.00
C GLY A 135 24.28 -22.28 22.30
N ASN A 136 24.59 -21.18 22.99
CA ASN A 136 23.73 -19.99 23.14
C ASN A 136 24.27 -18.76 22.38
N GLY A 137 25.11 -18.97 21.35
CA GLY A 137 25.80 -17.90 20.62
C GLY A 137 25.01 -17.28 19.46
N GLU A 138 24.02 -17.99 18.89
CA GLU A 138 23.28 -17.55 17.71
C GLU A 138 22.08 -16.64 18.04
N SER A 139 21.48 -16.79 19.22
CA SER A 139 20.29 -16.02 19.62
C SER A 139 20.56 -14.54 19.86
N THR A 140 21.76 -14.18 20.31
CA THR A 140 22.10 -12.80 20.69
C THR A 140 22.28 -11.90 19.46
N HIS A 141 22.93 -12.41 18.40
CA HIS A 141 23.21 -11.65 17.18
C HIS A 141 21.94 -11.29 16.39
N HIS A 142 20.95 -12.19 16.37
CA HIS A 142 19.65 -11.90 15.74
C HIS A 142 18.86 -10.81 16.48
N VAL A 143 18.88 -10.81 17.81
CA VAL A 143 18.16 -9.82 18.63
C VAL A 143 18.79 -8.43 18.50
N ASP A 144 20.12 -8.35 18.45
CA ASP A 144 20.84 -7.09 18.27
C ASP A 144 20.56 -6.49 16.87
N GLN A 145 20.53 -7.31 15.82
CA GLN A 145 20.24 -6.84 14.47
C GLN A 145 18.82 -6.24 14.37
N LEU A 146 17.80 -6.87 14.98
CA LEU A 146 16.44 -6.32 15.04
C LEU A 146 16.37 -5.02 15.86
N TYR A 147 17.10 -4.96 16.98
CA TYR A 147 17.07 -3.82 17.89
C TYR A 147 17.62 -2.53 17.27
N PHE A 148 18.59 -2.62 16.35
CA PHE A 148 19.20 -1.45 15.72
C PHE A 148 18.63 -1.10 14.35
N TRP A 149 18.36 -2.09 13.48
CA TRP A 149 17.88 -1.82 12.12
C TRP A 149 16.44 -1.31 12.10
N VAL A 150 15.53 -1.92 12.87
CA VAL A 150 14.10 -1.61 12.79
C VAL A 150 13.81 -0.16 13.18
N PRO A 151 14.33 0.40 14.29
CA PRO A 151 14.06 1.79 14.63
C PRO A 151 14.66 2.78 13.62
N LEU A 152 15.88 2.52 13.12
CA LEU A 152 16.52 3.36 12.11
C LEU A 152 15.67 3.45 10.84
N LEU A 153 15.25 2.29 10.33
CA LEU A 153 14.43 2.21 9.12
C LEU A 153 13.03 2.80 9.34
N ALA A 154 12.42 2.55 10.51
CA ALA A 154 11.13 3.14 10.89
C ALA A 154 11.19 4.68 10.92
N GLY A 155 12.31 5.25 11.38
CA GLY A 155 12.54 6.69 11.33
C GLY A 155 12.55 7.28 9.91
N LEU A 156 13.21 6.60 8.99
CA LEU A 156 13.21 6.98 7.56
C LEU A 156 11.83 6.80 6.93
N SER A 157 11.10 5.75 7.31
CA SER A 157 9.72 5.53 6.87
C SER A 157 8.80 6.66 7.31
N GLU A 158 8.88 7.12 8.56
CA GLU A 158 8.04 8.22 9.06
C GLU A 158 8.33 9.52 8.30
N LEU A 159 9.61 9.79 8.02
CA LEU A 159 10.04 10.94 7.22
C LEU A 159 9.59 10.89 5.75
N SER A 160 9.27 9.69 5.23
CA SER A 160 8.78 9.54 3.86
C SER A 160 7.39 10.17 3.63
N PHE A 161 6.67 10.50 4.70
CA PHE A 161 5.38 11.19 4.69
C PHE A 161 5.41 12.65 5.19
N ASP A 162 6.60 13.28 5.23
CA ASP A 162 6.75 14.71 5.59
C ASP A 162 6.05 15.64 4.55
N PRO A 163 5.39 16.74 4.94
CA PRO A 163 4.77 17.66 3.97
C PRO A 163 5.76 18.27 2.96
N ARG A 164 7.06 18.32 3.28
CA ARG A 164 8.10 18.94 2.45
C ARG A 164 8.68 17.93 1.44
N PRO A 165 8.64 18.23 0.12
CA PRO A 165 9.00 17.26 -0.91
C PRO A 165 10.46 16.82 -0.87
N GLU A 166 11.40 17.69 -0.49
CA GLU A 166 12.81 17.36 -0.44
C GLU A 166 13.12 16.33 0.66
N ILE A 167 12.40 16.40 1.78
CA ILE A 167 12.59 15.49 2.91
C ILE A 167 11.96 14.13 2.60
N ARG A 168 10.74 14.09 2.05
CA ARG A 168 10.14 12.81 1.61
C ARG A 168 11.01 12.08 0.62
N LYS A 169 11.46 12.78 -0.44
CA LYS A 169 12.27 12.19 -1.51
C LYS A 169 13.60 11.68 -0.98
N SER A 170 14.27 12.49 -0.14
CA SER A 170 15.54 12.09 0.49
C SER A 170 15.37 10.91 1.45
N ALA A 171 14.34 10.92 2.30
CA ALA A 171 14.07 9.84 3.25
C ALA A 171 13.74 8.52 2.55
N LEU A 172 12.87 8.57 1.53
CA LEU A 172 12.52 7.39 0.72
C LEU A 172 13.76 6.87 -0.01
N GLN A 173 14.56 7.75 -0.61
CA GLN A 173 15.80 7.36 -1.27
C GLN A 173 16.77 6.67 -0.30
N VAL A 174 17.06 7.28 0.85
CA VAL A 174 17.98 6.70 1.84
C VAL A 174 17.44 5.39 2.42
N LEU A 175 16.13 5.29 2.65
CA LEU A 175 15.49 4.06 3.13
C LEU A 175 15.73 2.90 2.15
N PHE A 176 15.40 3.09 0.87
CA PHE A 176 15.49 2.02 -0.12
C PHE A 176 16.93 1.77 -0.57
N ASP A 177 17.82 2.77 -0.57
CA ASP A 177 19.26 2.56 -0.76
C ASP A 177 19.84 1.66 0.34
N ASN A 178 19.47 1.90 1.60
CA ASN A 178 19.92 1.08 2.72
C ASN A 178 19.41 -0.37 2.58
N LEU A 179 18.14 -0.57 2.24
CA LEU A 179 17.56 -1.89 2.04
C LEU A 179 18.19 -2.62 0.84
N ARG A 180 18.48 -1.91 -0.26
CA ARG A 180 19.13 -2.49 -1.45
C ARG A 180 20.58 -2.88 -1.18
N ASN A 181 21.34 -2.02 -0.50
CA ASN A 181 22.77 -2.23 -0.29
C ASN A 181 23.05 -3.27 0.81
N TYR A 182 22.22 -3.30 1.86
CA TYR A 182 22.49 -4.11 3.06
C TYR A 182 21.49 -5.24 3.28
N GLY A 183 20.43 -5.34 2.47
CA GLY A 183 19.39 -6.36 2.59
C GLY A 183 19.88 -7.80 2.46
N GLN A 184 21.05 -8.02 1.84
CA GLN A 184 21.69 -9.35 1.78
C GLN A 184 22.09 -9.87 3.16
N HIS A 185 22.28 -8.99 4.14
CA HIS A 185 22.61 -9.35 5.52
C HIS A 185 21.36 -9.60 6.38
N PHE A 186 20.15 -9.42 5.84
CA PHE A 186 18.92 -9.50 6.62
C PHE A 186 18.38 -10.92 6.62
N SER A 187 18.09 -11.42 7.82
CA SER A 187 17.37 -12.68 8.00
C SER A 187 15.88 -12.52 7.71
N LEU A 188 15.18 -13.61 7.41
CA LEU A 188 13.73 -13.60 7.16
C LEU A 188 12.92 -12.91 8.30
N PRO A 189 13.17 -13.17 9.60
CA PRO A 189 12.46 -12.47 10.69
C PRO A 189 12.69 -10.95 10.70
N LEU A 190 13.88 -10.49 10.28
CA LEU A 190 14.16 -9.07 10.13
C LEU A 190 13.41 -8.50 8.94
N TRP A 191 13.39 -9.19 7.79
CA TRP A 191 12.59 -8.80 6.64
C TRP A 191 11.10 -8.72 6.98
N GLU A 192 10.56 -9.69 7.71
CA GLU A 192 9.17 -9.64 8.21
C GLU A 192 8.89 -8.35 8.97
N LYS A 193 9.78 -7.97 9.89
CA LYS A 193 9.65 -6.72 10.63
C LYS A 193 9.83 -5.48 9.75
N VAL A 194 10.74 -5.50 8.78
CA VAL A 194 10.90 -4.41 7.83
C VAL A 194 9.63 -4.22 6.99
N PHE A 195 9.06 -5.29 6.44
CA PHE A 195 7.80 -5.19 5.69
C PHE A 195 6.65 -4.67 6.57
N GLU A 196 6.44 -5.26 7.76
CA GLU A 196 5.32 -4.90 8.64
C GLU A 196 5.45 -3.51 9.28
N SER A 197 6.63 -3.20 9.82
CA SER A 197 6.82 -2.02 10.70
C SER A 197 7.51 -0.84 10.02
N VAL A 198 7.96 -1.00 8.79
CA VAL A 198 8.60 0.06 8.01
C VAL A 198 7.84 0.25 6.72
N LEU A 199 7.89 -0.70 5.79
CA LEU A 199 7.35 -0.51 4.44
C LEU A 199 5.83 -0.33 4.43
N PHE A 200 5.08 -1.16 5.17
CA PHE A 200 3.61 -1.06 5.20
C PHE A 200 3.10 0.18 5.92
N ARG A 201 3.86 0.73 6.88
CA ARG A 201 3.47 1.95 7.59
C ARG A 201 3.44 3.17 6.68
N ILE A 202 4.33 3.25 5.68
CA ILE A 202 4.29 4.29 4.64
C ILE A 202 2.89 4.38 4.01
N PHE A 203 2.29 3.23 3.72
CA PHE A 203 0.98 3.17 3.07
C PHE A 203 -0.19 3.36 4.04
N ASP A 204 -0.03 2.99 5.31
CA ASP A 204 -1.00 3.35 6.35
C ASP A 204 -1.11 4.86 6.52
N ASP A 205 0.02 5.57 6.49
CA ASP A 205 0.08 7.02 6.58
C ASP A 205 -0.58 7.68 5.36
N ALA A 206 -0.39 7.12 4.16
CA ALA A 206 -1.08 7.53 2.94
C ALA A 206 -2.59 7.49 3.08
N ARG A 207 -3.13 6.37 3.59
CA ARG A 207 -4.57 6.17 3.78
C ARG A 207 -5.15 7.17 4.77
N ARG A 208 -4.44 7.43 5.88
CA ARG A 208 -4.89 8.43 6.88
C ARG A 208 -4.84 9.87 6.36
N ALA A 209 -3.86 10.21 5.51
CA ALA A 209 -3.77 11.54 4.92
C ALA A 209 -4.93 11.83 3.96
N ILE A 210 -5.35 10.79 3.24
CA ILE A 210 -6.39 10.82 2.23
C ILE A 210 -7.78 10.84 2.85
N ASP A 211 -8.05 10.03 3.88
CA ASP A 211 -9.37 9.96 4.54
C ASP A 211 -9.36 10.57 5.96
N PRO A 212 -9.41 11.91 6.11
CA PRO A 212 -9.47 12.56 7.43
C PRO A 212 -10.84 12.42 8.12
N SER A 213 -11.77 11.63 7.58
CA SER A 213 -13.15 11.48 8.09
C SER A 213 -13.25 10.83 9.48
N GLY A 214 -12.15 10.25 9.98
CA GLY A 214 -12.06 9.66 11.32
C GLY A 214 -11.79 10.66 12.46
N ASP A 215 -11.26 11.85 12.20
CA ASP A 215 -10.89 12.81 13.27
C ASP A 215 -11.33 14.24 12.91
N LYS A 216 -12.62 14.52 13.13
CA LYS A 216 -13.17 15.88 13.07
C LYS A 216 -12.70 16.68 14.28
N SER A 217 -11.45 17.11 14.30
CA SER A 217 -11.03 18.24 15.13
C SER A 217 -9.70 18.81 14.67
N LEU A 218 -9.72 19.72 13.69
CA LEU A 218 -8.95 20.97 13.70
C LEU A 218 -9.33 21.84 12.48
N GLY A 219 -10.28 22.74 12.71
CA GLY A 219 -10.36 24.10 12.13
C GLY A 219 -10.39 24.29 10.60
N HIS A 220 -11.57 24.69 10.10
CA HIS A 220 -11.80 25.37 8.81
C HIS A 220 -11.32 24.67 7.52
N ARG A 221 -12.20 23.85 6.93
CA ARG A 221 -12.14 23.53 5.49
C ARG A 221 -13.44 24.00 4.84
N ASN A 222 -13.42 25.22 4.33
CA ASN A 222 -14.52 25.81 3.56
C ASN A 222 -13.90 26.46 2.32
N ASN A 223 -13.72 25.70 1.24
CA ASN A 223 -13.80 26.16 -0.14
C ASN A 223 -13.78 24.96 -1.11
N GLY A 224 -14.60 25.04 -2.16
CA GLY A 224 -15.07 23.88 -2.90
C GLY A 224 -14.14 23.26 -3.94
N GLY A 225 -14.42 21.98 -4.23
CA GLY A 225 -14.61 21.39 -5.57
C GLY A 225 -13.42 21.22 -6.52
N MET A 226 -12.37 22.05 -6.43
CA MET A 226 -11.25 22.01 -7.39
C MET A 226 -9.87 21.93 -6.71
N GLU A 227 -9.74 22.41 -5.47
CA GLU A 227 -8.46 22.44 -4.74
C GLU A 227 -8.15 21.13 -3.97
N GLU A 228 -9.12 20.21 -3.80
CA GLU A 228 -8.88 18.94 -3.11
C GLU A 228 -8.04 17.94 -3.92
N LEU A 229 -8.11 18.00 -5.27
CA LEU A 229 -7.38 17.07 -6.14
C LEU A 229 -5.87 17.37 -6.20
N ASP A 230 -5.47 18.64 -6.09
CA ASP A 230 -4.06 19.06 -6.11
C ASP A 230 -3.37 18.79 -4.76
N GLN A 231 -4.13 18.84 -3.67
CA GLN A 231 -3.60 18.65 -2.32
C GLN A 231 -3.17 17.21 -2.02
N ASP A 232 -3.76 16.22 -2.69
CA ASP A 232 -3.44 14.80 -2.53
C ASP A 232 -2.43 14.29 -3.59
N SER A 233 -2.08 15.13 -4.57
CA SER A 233 -1.17 14.78 -5.68
C SER A 233 0.17 14.21 -5.19
N TRP A 234 0.75 14.83 -4.17
CA TRP A 234 2.01 14.37 -3.59
C TRP A 234 1.91 13.02 -2.87
N VAL A 235 0.74 12.67 -2.34
CA VAL A 235 0.50 11.35 -1.71
C VAL A 235 0.51 10.28 -2.78
N TYR A 236 -0.15 10.54 -3.93
CA TYR A 236 -0.14 9.63 -5.08
C TYR A 236 1.27 9.45 -5.66
N GLU A 237 2.05 10.52 -5.82
CA GLU A 237 3.46 10.44 -6.25
C GLU A 237 4.29 9.57 -5.30
N THR A 238 4.15 9.80 -3.99
CA THR A 238 4.90 9.08 -2.96
C THR A 238 4.51 7.60 -2.91
N CYS A 239 3.21 7.28 -2.97
CA CYS A 239 2.73 5.90 -3.00
C CYS A 239 3.19 5.15 -4.26
N THR A 240 3.15 5.82 -5.43
CA THR A 240 3.59 5.23 -6.69
C THR A 240 5.05 4.81 -6.60
N LEU A 241 5.92 5.72 -6.18
CA LEU A 241 7.35 5.45 -6.04
C LEU A 241 7.63 4.40 -4.95
N ALA A 242 6.98 4.51 -3.80
CA ALA A 242 7.17 3.56 -2.70
C ALA A 242 6.74 2.14 -3.10
N LEU A 243 5.60 1.95 -3.77
CA LEU A 243 5.16 0.62 -4.24
C LEU A 243 6.10 0.04 -5.29
N GLN A 244 6.58 0.85 -6.24
CA GLN A 244 7.60 0.41 -7.21
C GLN A 244 8.85 -0.10 -6.51
N LEU A 245 9.35 0.64 -5.51
CA LEU A 245 10.54 0.25 -4.76
C LEU A 245 10.32 -0.99 -3.88
N VAL A 246 9.11 -1.18 -3.31
CA VAL A 246 8.75 -2.41 -2.57
C VAL A 246 8.75 -3.62 -3.50
N VAL A 247 8.18 -3.50 -4.69
CA VAL A 247 8.20 -4.57 -5.71
C VAL A 247 9.65 -4.90 -6.12
N ASP A 248 10.47 -3.87 -6.36
CA ASP A 248 11.87 -4.06 -6.73
C ASP A 248 12.66 -4.76 -5.60
N LEU A 249 12.43 -4.40 -4.34
CA LEU A 249 13.04 -5.11 -3.21
C LEU A 249 12.59 -6.57 -3.15
N PHE A 250 11.29 -6.84 -3.36
CA PHE A 250 10.76 -8.20 -3.33
C PHE A 250 11.44 -9.09 -4.39
N VAL A 251 11.60 -8.56 -5.61
CA VAL A 251 12.29 -9.26 -6.72
C VAL A 251 13.77 -9.47 -6.40
N ASN A 252 14.47 -8.43 -5.93
CA ASN A 252 15.91 -8.48 -5.68
C ASN A 252 16.30 -9.44 -4.56
N PHE A 253 15.41 -9.69 -3.59
CA PHE A 253 15.65 -10.56 -2.44
C PHE A 253 14.75 -11.81 -2.41
N TYR A 254 14.18 -12.19 -3.56
CA TYR A 254 13.15 -13.23 -3.66
C TYR A 254 13.48 -14.52 -2.91
N ASP A 255 14.72 -15.00 -3.00
CA ASP A 255 15.18 -16.23 -2.33
C ASP A 255 14.91 -16.23 -0.82
N THR A 256 15.00 -15.05 -0.19
CA THR A 256 14.73 -14.88 1.25
C THR A 256 13.30 -14.42 1.51
N VAL A 257 12.74 -13.52 0.69
CA VAL A 257 11.46 -12.84 0.99
C VAL A 257 10.21 -13.48 0.37
N ASN A 258 10.34 -14.53 -0.45
CA ASN A 258 9.19 -15.23 -1.05
C ASN A 258 8.09 -15.68 -0.05
N PRO A 259 8.37 -16.00 1.24
CA PRO A 259 7.30 -16.31 2.20
C PRO A 259 6.39 -15.11 2.49
N LEU A 260 6.85 -13.89 2.18
CA LEU A 260 6.12 -12.64 2.36
C LEU A 260 5.21 -12.28 1.19
N LEU A 261 5.19 -13.08 0.11
CA LEU A 261 4.38 -12.80 -1.08
C LEU A 261 2.92 -12.47 -0.72
N LYS A 262 2.27 -13.31 0.09
CA LYS A 262 0.91 -13.08 0.56
C LYS A 262 0.71 -11.71 1.20
N LYS A 263 1.66 -11.23 2.00
CA LYS A 263 1.59 -9.91 2.64
C LYS A 263 1.69 -8.78 1.62
N VAL A 264 2.55 -8.92 0.62
CA VAL A 264 2.67 -7.97 -0.49
C VAL A 264 1.38 -7.95 -1.32
N LEU A 265 0.83 -9.11 -1.64
CA LEU A 265 -0.44 -9.21 -2.37
C LEU A 265 -1.59 -8.56 -1.60
N ILE A 266 -1.70 -8.80 -0.29
CA ILE A 266 -2.69 -8.13 0.57
C ILE A 266 -2.54 -6.62 0.49
N LEU A 267 -1.31 -6.09 0.61
CA LEU A 267 -1.06 -4.65 0.47
C LEU A 267 -1.58 -4.12 -0.87
N LEU A 268 -1.23 -4.76 -1.98
CA LEU A 268 -1.67 -4.33 -3.32
C LEU A 268 -3.20 -4.36 -3.44
N VAL A 269 -3.84 -5.43 -2.96
CA VAL A 269 -5.29 -5.57 -2.92
C VAL A 269 -5.92 -4.45 -2.07
N THR A 270 -5.32 -4.04 -0.95
CA THR A 270 -5.84 -2.90 -0.18
C THR A 270 -5.82 -1.56 -0.93
N PHE A 271 -4.86 -1.36 -1.85
CA PHE A 271 -4.87 -0.20 -2.75
C PHE A 271 -5.97 -0.32 -3.80
N ILE A 272 -6.12 -1.51 -4.40
CA ILE A 272 -7.15 -1.77 -5.43
C ILE A 272 -8.56 -1.56 -4.87
N LYS A 273 -8.79 -1.95 -3.61
CA LYS A 273 -10.07 -1.75 -2.89
C LYS A 273 -10.37 -0.29 -2.53
N HIS A 274 -9.42 0.64 -2.70
CA HIS A 274 -9.59 2.01 -2.24
C HIS A 274 -10.68 2.75 -3.04
N PRO A 275 -11.59 3.53 -2.40
CA PRO A 275 -12.62 4.33 -3.08
C PRO A 275 -12.11 5.41 -4.04
N ARG A 276 -10.79 5.56 -4.20
CA ARG A 276 -10.16 6.58 -5.05
C ARG A 276 -9.49 5.91 -6.23
N GLN A 277 -9.95 6.25 -7.43
CA GLN A 277 -9.49 5.66 -8.67
C GLN A 277 -7.98 5.75 -8.84
N SER A 278 -7.35 6.87 -8.47
CA SER A 278 -5.90 7.05 -8.58
C SER A 278 -5.11 6.06 -7.72
N LEU A 279 -5.52 5.81 -6.47
CA LEU A 279 -4.85 4.81 -5.61
C LEU A 279 -5.09 3.38 -6.09
N ALA A 280 -6.32 3.08 -6.49
CA ALA A 280 -6.64 1.79 -7.05
C ALA A 280 -5.81 1.50 -8.32
N GLY A 281 -5.69 2.49 -9.21
CA GLY A 281 -4.83 2.42 -10.39
C GLY A 281 -3.35 2.20 -10.06
N ILE A 282 -2.82 2.87 -9.03
CA ILE A 282 -1.45 2.63 -8.54
C ILE A 282 -1.29 1.18 -8.04
N GLY A 283 -2.27 0.67 -7.30
CA GLY A 283 -2.30 -0.72 -6.82
C GLY A 283 -2.28 -1.74 -7.96
N ILE A 284 -3.13 -1.53 -8.97
CA ILE A 284 -3.19 -2.37 -10.19
C ILE A 284 -1.85 -2.34 -10.93
N ALA A 285 -1.31 -1.14 -11.18
CA ALA A 285 -0.03 -0.99 -11.88
C ALA A 285 1.14 -1.66 -11.12
N ALA A 286 1.16 -1.56 -9.80
CA ALA A 286 2.14 -2.23 -8.96
C ALA A 286 1.96 -3.76 -8.98
N PHE A 287 0.72 -4.26 -9.06
CA PHE A 287 0.43 -5.69 -9.22
C PHE A 287 0.95 -6.22 -10.56
N VAL A 288 0.65 -5.54 -11.67
CA VAL A 288 1.18 -5.91 -13.00
C VAL A 288 2.71 -5.87 -12.99
N ARG A 289 3.32 -4.85 -12.38
CA ARG A 289 4.78 -4.76 -12.23
C ARG A 289 5.34 -5.95 -11.45
N LEU A 290 4.70 -6.35 -10.35
CA LEU A 290 5.14 -7.51 -9.56
C LEU A 290 5.11 -8.77 -10.43
N MET A 291 4.04 -8.98 -11.19
CA MET A 291 3.94 -10.12 -12.09
C MET A 291 5.02 -10.08 -13.15
N ASN A 292 5.19 -8.96 -13.85
CA ASN A 292 6.18 -8.82 -14.92
C ASN A 292 7.64 -9.05 -14.46
N ASN A 293 7.97 -8.80 -13.19
CA ASN A 293 9.35 -8.95 -12.70
C ASN A 293 9.59 -10.21 -11.86
N ALA A 294 8.56 -10.80 -11.24
CA ALA A 294 8.70 -11.95 -10.35
C ALA A 294 7.95 -13.20 -10.82
N GLY A 295 7.05 -13.10 -11.79
CA GLY A 295 6.13 -14.18 -12.15
C GLY A 295 6.84 -15.45 -12.65
N ASP A 296 7.99 -15.31 -13.33
CA ASP A 296 8.81 -16.46 -13.78
C ASP A 296 9.44 -17.24 -12.61
N LEU A 297 9.50 -16.66 -11.42
CA LEU A 297 10.07 -17.27 -10.21
C LEU A 297 9.02 -18.05 -9.39
N PHE A 298 7.75 -17.94 -9.75
CA PHE A 298 6.64 -18.48 -8.95
C PHE A 298 6.37 -19.96 -9.26
N SER A 299 6.22 -20.74 -8.19
CA SER A 299 5.65 -22.09 -8.27
C SER A 299 4.13 -22.05 -8.47
N ASP A 300 3.51 -23.18 -8.81
CA ASP A 300 2.05 -23.27 -8.96
C ASP A 300 1.29 -22.86 -7.67
N ASP A 301 1.83 -23.18 -6.49
CA ASP A 301 1.28 -22.74 -5.20
C ASP A 301 1.34 -21.21 -5.03
N LYS A 302 2.42 -20.56 -5.49
CA LYS A 302 2.57 -19.11 -5.45
C LYS A 302 1.65 -18.43 -6.46
N TRP A 303 1.50 -19.02 -7.65
CA TRP A 303 0.50 -18.59 -8.63
C TRP A 303 -0.93 -18.72 -8.10
N LEU A 304 -1.23 -19.75 -7.31
CA LEU A 304 -2.52 -19.87 -6.64
C LEU A 304 -2.76 -18.70 -5.66
N GLU A 305 -1.77 -18.29 -4.87
CA GLU A 305 -1.87 -17.09 -4.01
C GLU A 305 -2.17 -15.82 -4.82
N VAL A 306 -1.51 -15.65 -5.97
CA VAL A 306 -1.70 -14.52 -6.89
C VAL A 306 -3.12 -14.49 -7.44
N VAL A 307 -3.59 -15.61 -8.00
CA VAL A 307 -4.91 -15.69 -8.64
C VAL A 307 -6.03 -15.51 -7.62
N LEU A 308 -5.90 -16.07 -6.42
CA LEU A 308 -6.85 -15.84 -5.33
C LEU A 308 -6.90 -14.37 -4.91
N SER A 309 -5.76 -13.66 -4.94
CA SER A 309 -5.70 -12.23 -4.63
C SER A 309 -6.36 -11.38 -5.72
N LEU A 310 -6.20 -11.73 -7.00
CA LEU A 310 -6.91 -11.09 -8.11
C LEU A 310 -8.41 -11.34 -8.04
N LYS A 311 -8.83 -12.55 -7.68
CA LYS A 311 -10.23 -12.89 -7.44
C LYS A 311 -10.83 -12.08 -6.30
N GLU A 312 -10.14 -12.00 -5.15
CA GLU A 312 -10.57 -11.16 -4.03
C GLU A 312 -10.70 -9.69 -4.45
N ALA A 313 -9.71 -9.16 -5.19
CA ALA A 313 -9.77 -7.78 -5.68
C ALA A 313 -10.99 -7.55 -6.59
N ALA A 314 -11.31 -8.50 -7.47
CA ALA A 314 -12.45 -8.42 -8.36
C ALA A 314 -13.79 -8.46 -7.60
N GLU A 315 -13.95 -9.35 -6.63
CA GLU A 315 -15.17 -9.47 -5.83
C GLU A 315 -15.42 -8.25 -4.93
N GLU A 316 -14.36 -7.69 -4.34
CA GLU A 316 -14.46 -6.60 -3.36
C GLU A 316 -14.57 -5.21 -3.99
N THR A 317 -14.27 -5.09 -5.29
CA THR A 317 -14.41 -3.84 -6.05
C THR A 317 -15.69 -3.82 -6.89
N LEU A 318 -16.61 -4.77 -6.72
CA LEU A 318 -17.89 -4.77 -7.44
C LEU A 318 -18.68 -3.48 -7.11
N PRO A 319 -19.20 -2.74 -8.11
CA PRO A 319 -19.99 -1.54 -7.86
C PRO A 319 -21.32 -1.88 -7.17
N ASP A 320 -21.60 -1.30 -6.00
CA ASP A 320 -22.87 -1.52 -5.31
C ASP A 320 -23.89 -0.42 -5.64
N PHE A 321 -25.04 -0.80 -6.19
CA PHE A 321 -26.13 0.10 -6.55
C PHE A 321 -27.33 0.04 -5.59
N SER A 322 -27.22 -0.73 -4.50
CA SER A 322 -28.32 -0.95 -3.54
C SER A 322 -28.89 0.35 -2.95
N PHE A 323 -28.06 1.38 -2.78
CA PHE A 323 -28.46 2.67 -2.25
C PHE A 323 -29.46 3.43 -3.15
N ILE A 324 -29.40 3.26 -4.47
CA ILE A 324 -30.31 3.93 -5.44
C ILE A 324 -31.70 3.26 -5.43
N VAL A 325 -31.74 1.96 -5.18
CA VAL A 325 -32.98 1.17 -5.21
C VAL A 325 -33.78 1.39 -3.92
N ASN A 326 -33.12 1.59 -2.77
CA ASN A 326 -33.77 1.68 -1.46
C ASN A 326 -34.37 3.05 -1.10
N GLU A 327 -34.07 4.14 -1.82
CA GLU A 327 -34.65 5.48 -1.60
C GLU A 327 -36.08 5.63 -2.17
N ASP A 328 -36.97 4.67 -1.91
CA ASP A 328 -38.40 4.72 -2.25
C ASP A 328 -39.22 5.69 -1.38
N GLY A 329 -38.58 6.68 -0.76
CA GLY A 329 -39.20 7.75 0.02
C GLY A 329 -39.16 9.10 -0.69
N GLU A 330 -40.04 9.29 -1.66
CA GLU A 330 -40.39 10.59 -2.29
C GLU A 330 -39.21 11.49 -2.71
N VAL A 331 -38.51 11.14 -3.79
CA VAL A 331 -37.76 12.13 -4.58
C VAL A 331 -38.73 12.80 -5.56
N ARG A 332 -39.60 13.67 -5.04
CA ARG A 332 -40.21 14.75 -5.83
C ARG A 332 -39.36 15.99 -5.58
N ILE A 333 -38.32 16.17 -6.40
CA ILE A 333 -37.75 17.50 -6.57
C ILE A 333 -38.81 18.28 -7.34
N GLN A 334 -39.72 18.93 -6.62
CA GLN A 334 -40.52 19.98 -7.23
C GLN A 334 -39.55 21.11 -7.55
N ASP A 335 -39.38 21.37 -8.86
CA ASP A 335 -38.96 22.66 -9.39
C ASP A 335 -39.92 23.76 -8.88
N GLU A 336 -39.75 24.21 -7.64
CA GLU A 336 -40.31 25.49 -7.18
C GLU A 336 -39.33 26.61 -7.52
N ASP A 337 -39.10 26.86 -8.83
CA ASP A 337 -38.43 28.09 -9.28
C ASP A 337 -39.33 29.00 -10.13
N LEU A 338 -40.63 28.75 -10.19
CA LEU A 338 -41.57 29.63 -10.91
C LEU A 338 -42.94 29.75 -10.22
N SER A 339 -42.99 30.32 -9.01
CA SER A 339 -44.04 31.30 -8.61
C SER A 339 -44.09 31.53 -7.09
N ARG A 340 -43.39 32.56 -6.62
CA ARG A 340 -43.77 33.22 -5.35
C ARG A 340 -43.77 34.73 -5.52
N LYS A 341 -44.77 35.20 -6.27
CA LYS A 341 -45.23 36.58 -6.13
C LYS A 341 -46.11 36.66 -4.88
N SER A 342 -45.74 37.63 -4.05
CA SER A 342 -46.53 38.39 -3.07
C SER A 342 -47.01 37.72 -1.77
N THR A 343 -46.55 38.35 -0.69
CA THR A 343 -47.28 38.77 0.53
C THR A 343 -46.91 38.03 1.83
N ASP A 344 -46.00 38.70 2.54
CA ASP A 344 -46.00 39.09 3.96
C ASP A 344 -46.19 38.09 5.12
N GLU A 345 -45.36 38.33 6.14
CA GLU A 345 -45.43 37.97 7.56
C GLU A 345 -45.66 36.49 7.98
N SER A 346 -44.57 35.79 8.31
CA SER A 346 -44.29 35.43 9.71
C SER A 346 -42.94 34.71 9.84
N ALA A 347 -42.05 35.33 10.60
CA ALA A 347 -40.73 34.80 10.90
C ALA A 347 -40.82 33.66 11.93
N ARG A 348 -39.90 32.70 11.77
CA ARG A 348 -39.46 31.66 12.71
C ARG A 348 -40.20 30.32 12.59
N THR A 349 -39.70 29.44 11.72
CA THR A 349 -39.22 28.06 12.01
C THR A 349 -38.71 27.43 10.69
N ILE A 350 -37.59 27.89 10.13
CA ILE A 350 -36.99 27.29 8.92
C ILE A 350 -35.47 27.34 9.05
N THR A 351 -34.88 26.40 9.80
CA THR A 351 -33.43 26.16 9.77
C THR A 351 -33.07 24.68 9.86
N HIS A 352 -34.00 23.76 10.13
CA HIS A 352 -33.67 22.35 10.38
C HIS A 352 -34.02 21.36 9.24
N VAL A 353 -34.79 21.80 8.24
CA VAL A 353 -35.25 20.94 7.12
C VAL A 353 -34.24 20.98 5.95
N ASP A 354 -33.55 22.09 5.76
CA ASP A 354 -32.63 22.30 4.63
C ASP A 354 -31.31 21.52 4.79
N ASP A 355 -30.78 21.40 6.02
CA ASP A 355 -29.57 20.63 6.32
C ASP A 355 -29.72 19.13 6.06
N SER A 356 -30.92 18.56 6.27
CA SER A 356 -31.20 17.14 6.01
C SER A 356 -31.25 16.82 4.50
N ALA A 357 -31.78 17.75 3.70
CA ALA A 357 -31.86 17.60 2.25
C ALA A 357 -30.49 17.79 1.59
N ASN A 358 -29.71 18.77 2.08
CA ASN A 358 -28.32 18.98 1.65
C ASN A 358 -27.43 17.77 1.99
N LEU A 359 -27.55 17.22 3.20
CA LEU A 359 -26.80 16.03 3.60
C LEU A 359 -27.14 14.81 2.75
N ARG A 360 -28.43 14.57 2.48
CA ARG A 360 -28.87 13.48 1.57
C ARG A 360 -28.30 13.64 0.17
N ARG A 361 -28.36 14.85 -0.42
CA ARG A 361 -27.75 15.14 -1.72
C ARG A 361 -26.23 14.88 -1.74
N HIS A 362 -25.51 15.24 -0.67
CA HIS A 362 -24.08 14.95 -0.56
C HIS A 362 -23.77 13.46 -0.43
N HIS A 363 -24.53 12.71 0.37
CA HIS A 363 -24.37 11.25 0.50
C HIS A 363 -24.67 10.54 -0.82
N PHE A 364 -25.71 10.98 -1.52
CA PHE A 364 -26.10 10.46 -2.81
C PHE A 364 -25.04 10.71 -3.89
N HIS A 365 -24.50 11.94 -3.96
CA HIS A 365 -23.40 12.27 -4.87
C HIS A 365 -22.13 11.45 -4.57
N ALA A 366 -21.78 11.27 -3.28
CA ALA A 366 -20.64 10.46 -2.88
C ALA A 366 -20.81 8.98 -3.30
N ALA A 367 -22.01 8.42 -3.15
CA ALA A 367 -22.29 7.03 -3.54
C ALA A 367 -22.23 6.83 -5.07
N ILE A 368 -22.74 7.77 -5.86
CA ILE A 368 -22.61 7.72 -7.34
C ILE A 368 -21.14 7.83 -7.76
N SER A 369 -20.37 8.70 -7.12
CA SER A 369 -18.94 8.84 -7.39
C SER A 369 -18.17 7.54 -7.06
N ASP A 370 -18.50 6.88 -5.95
CA ASP A 370 -17.90 5.60 -5.56
C ASP A 370 -18.22 4.49 -6.57
N VAL A 371 -19.48 4.38 -7.00
CA VAL A 371 -19.88 3.43 -8.05
C VAL A 371 -19.11 3.64 -9.35
N LYS A 372 -18.99 4.88 -9.81
CA LYS A 372 -18.23 5.20 -11.04
C LYS A 372 -16.76 4.85 -10.88
N CYS A 373 -16.17 5.17 -9.72
CA CYS A 373 -14.82 4.79 -9.39
C CYS A 373 -14.65 3.26 -9.45
N ARG A 374 -15.52 2.50 -8.78
CA ARG A 374 -15.48 1.02 -8.78
C ARG A 374 -15.62 0.44 -10.18
N ALA A 375 -16.52 0.97 -11.01
CA ALA A 375 -16.67 0.50 -12.39
C ALA A 375 -15.41 0.76 -13.24
N ALA A 376 -14.76 1.92 -13.06
CA ALA A 376 -13.49 2.22 -13.72
C ALA A 376 -12.34 1.34 -13.22
N VAL A 377 -12.28 1.08 -11.92
CA VAL A 377 -11.29 0.17 -11.30
C VAL A 377 -11.46 -1.26 -11.79
N GLN A 378 -12.69 -1.76 -11.91
CA GLN A 378 -12.98 -3.07 -12.49
C GLN A 378 -12.45 -3.21 -13.91
N LEU A 379 -12.65 -2.18 -14.74
CA LEU A 379 -12.15 -2.17 -16.11
C LEU A 379 -10.62 -2.27 -16.16
N LEU A 380 -9.94 -1.47 -15.34
CA LEU A 380 -8.48 -1.53 -15.21
C LEU A 380 -8.01 -2.89 -14.67
N LEU A 381 -8.77 -3.49 -13.75
CA LEU A 381 -8.42 -4.77 -13.14
C LEU A 381 -8.56 -5.93 -14.15
N ILE A 382 -9.63 -5.99 -14.93
CA ILE A 382 -9.78 -7.05 -15.95
C ILE A 382 -8.74 -6.91 -17.07
N GLN A 383 -8.35 -5.67 -17.42
CA GLN A 383 -7.27 -5.40 -18.37
C GLN A 383 -5.92 -5.89 -17.82
N ALA A 384 -5.64 -5.61 -16.55
CA ALA A 384 -4.46 -6.12 -15.87
C ALA A 384 -4.46 -7.67 -15.79
N VAL A 385 -5.60 -8.29 -15.49
CA VAL A 385 -5.76 -9.76 -15.48
C VAL A 385 -5.45 -10.34 -16.86
N MET A 386 -5.95 -9.73 -17.94
CA MET A 386 -5.66 -10.13 -19.31
C MET A 386 -4.17 -9.97 -19.65
N GLU A 387 -3.54 -8.87 -19.24
CA GLU A 387 -2.11 -8.64 -19.43
C GLU A 387 -1.28 -9.70 -18.70
N ILE A 388 -1.57 -9.96 -17.42
CA ILE A 388 -0.90 -10.99 -16.60
C ILE A 388 -1.06 -12.37 -17.21
N TYR A 389 -2.27 -12.71 -17.66
CA TYR A 389 -2.51 -13.98 -18.34
C TYR A 389 -1.67 -14.10 -19.62
N ASN A 390 -1.60 -13.05 -20.45
CA ASN A 390 -0.83 -13.09 -21.68
C ASN A 390 0.68 -13.25 -21.43
N MET A 391 1.20 -12.68 -20.33
CA MET A 391 2.61 -12.88 -19.93
C MET A 391 2.90 -14.33 -19.55
N TYR A 392 1.96 -15.02 -18.89
CA TYR A 392 2.20 -16.32 -18.25
C TYR A 392 1.35 -17.49 -18.79
N ARG A 393 0.68 -17.31 -19.93
CA ARG A 393 -0.21 -18.30 -20.55
C ARG A 393 0.36 -19.72 -20.59
N ALA A 394 1.64 -19.86 -20.95
CA ALA A 394 2.28 -21.17 -21.08
C ALA A 394 2.67 -21.80 -19.74
N GLN A 395 2.76 -21.01 -18.67
CA GLN A 395 3.22 -21.43 -17.35
C GLN A 395 2.06 -21.67 -16.37
N LEU A 396 0.92 -21.01 -16.58
CA LEU A 396 -0.26 -21.13 -15.74
C LEU A 396 -0.92 -22.51 -15.87
N SER A 397 -1.25 -23.11 -14.73
CA SER A 397 -2.03 -24.35 -14.69
C SER A 397 -3.48 -24.12 -15.10
N VAL A 398 -4.16 -25.20 -15.52
CA VAL A 398 -5.59 -25.18 -15.85
C VAL A 398 -6.40 -24.68 -14.67
N LYS A 399 -6.10 -25.17 -13.45
CA LYS A 399 -6.77 -24.76 -12.21
C LYS A 399 -6.66 -23.26 -11.95
N ASN A 400 -5.46 -22.70 -12.06
CA ASN A 400 -5.24 -21.27 -11.87
C ASN A 400 -5.94 -20.44 -12.95
N THR A 401 -5.99 -20.94 -14.18
CA THR A 401 -6.70 -20.26 -15.28
C THR A 401 -8.22 -20.29 -15.09
N ILE A 402 -8.80 -21.40 -14.63
CA ILE A 402 -10.23 -21.49 -14.29
C ILE A 402 -10.59 -20.52 -13.17
N LEU A 403 -9.75 -20.40 -12.14
CA LEU A 403 -9.97 -19.41 -11.07
C LEU A 403 -9.94 -17.96 -11.59
N LEU A 404 -9.10 -17.64 -12.58
CA LEU A 404 -9.14 -16.34 -13.25
C LEU A 404 -10.43 -16.16 -14.06
N VAL A 405 -10.89 -17.21 -14.76
CA VAL A 405 -12.19 -17.19 -15.45
C VAL A 405 -13.32 -16.92 -14.46
N ASP A 406 -13.36 -17.61 -13.33
CA ASP A 406 -14.38 -17.39 -12.29
C ASP A 406 -14.36 -15.94 -11.78
N ALA A 407 -13.18 -15.37 -11.56
CA ALA A 407 -13.03 -13.99 -11.11
C ALA A 407 -13.57 -12.99 -12.14
N VAL A 408 -13.19 -13.12 -13.41
CA VAL A 408 -13.64 -12.23 -14.49
C VAL A 408 -15.13 -12.45 -14.80
N HIS A 409 -15.62 -13.69 -14.71
CA HIS A 409 -17.03 -14.02 -14.88
C HIS A 409 -17.90 -13.41 -13.78
N ALA A 410 -17.44 -13.38 -12.54
CA ALA A 410 -18.16 -12.69 -11.45
C ALA A 410 -18.36 -11.20 -11.75
N VAL A 411 -17.35 -10.53 -12.33
CA VAL A 411 -17.44 -9.13 -12.77
C VAL A 411 -18.44 -8.98 -13.92
N ALA A 412 -18.36 -9.87 -14.93
CA ALA A 412 -19.28 -9.88 -16.06
C ALA A 412 -20.74 -10.07 -15.61
N TYR A 413 -20.98 -11.07 -14.77
CA TYR A 413 -22.30 -11.42 -14.24
C TYR A 413 -22.90 -10.28 -13.42
N HIS A 414 -22.09 -9.63 -12.58
CA HIS A 414 -22.53 -8.49 -11.79
C HIS A 414 -22.89 -7.29 -12.67
N ALA A 415 -22.04 -6.94 -13.64
CA ALA A 415 -22.31 -5.88 -14.60
C ALA A 415 -23.59 -6.16 -15.40
N HIS A 416 -23.77 -7.41 -15.84
CA HIS A 416 -24.95 -7.89 -16.53
C HIS A 416 -26.23 -7.74 -15.68
N LYS A 417 -26.18 -8.15 -14.40
CA LYS A 417 -27.31 -8.02 -13.47
C LYS A 417 -27.73 -6.56 -13.31
N ILE A 418 -26.77 -5.65 -13.23
CA ILE A 418 -27.04 -4.22 -13.13
C ILE A 418 -27.63 -3.66 -14.44
N ASN A 419 -27.06 -4.02 -15.59
CA ASN A 419 -27.54 -3.60 -16.92
C ASN A 419 -28.98 -4.09 -17.21
N ARG A 420 -29.47 -5.08 -16.46
CA ARG A 420 -30.84 -5.60 -16.57
C ARG A 420 -31.83 -4.98 -15.61
N ASP A 421 -31.36 -4.20 -14.65
CA ASP A 421 -32.24 -3.56 -13.67
C ASP A 421 -32.98 -2.37 -14.31
N ALA A 422 -34.22 -2.62 -14.73
CA ALA A 422 -35.07 -1.61 -15.34
C ALA A 422 -35.36 -0.41 -14.41
N VAL A 423 -35.39 -0.65 -13.08
CA VAL A 423 -35.64 0.41 -12.08
C VAL A 423 -34.41 1.32 -12.01
N LEU A 424 -33.22 0.74 -11.95
CA LEU A 424 -31.98 1.51 -11.96
C LEU A 424 -31.83 2.31 -13.26
N HIS A 425 -32.11 1.70 -14.42
CA HIS A 425 -32.06 2.36 -15.72
C HIS A 425 -33.06 3.51 -15.87
N SER A 426 -34.23 3.46 -15.20
CA SER A 426 -35.16 4.59 -15.16
C SER A 426 -34.68 5.74 -14.26
N LYS A 427 -33.96 5.44 -13.17
CA LYS A 427 -33.47 6.42 -12.19
C LYS A 427 -32.16 7.10 -12.64
N LEU A 428 -31.29 6.41 -13.37
CA LEU A 428 -29.97 6.92 -13.81
C LEU A 428 -30.05 8.20 -14.70
N PRO A 429 -30.94 8.31 -15.70
CA PRO A 429 -31.07 9.52 -16.53
C PRO A 429 -31.58 10.75 -15.78
N GLU A 430 -32.40 10.58 -14.75
CA GLU A 430 -32.87 11.69 -13.88
C GLU A 430 -31.72 12.30 -13.07
N ILE A 431 -30.67 11.50 -12.82
CA ILE A 431 -29.47 11.84 -12.05
C ILE A 431 -28.34 12.38 -12.96
N GLY A 432 -28.35 12.01 -14.24
CA GLY A 432 -27.38 12.42 -15.26
C GLY A 432 -27.11 13.93 -15.36
N PRO A 433 -28.14 14.80 -15.42
CA PRO A 433 -27.91 16.25 -15.55
C PRO A 433 -27.35 16.91 -14.28
N MET A 434 -27.49 16.29 -13.09
CA MET A 434 -26.95 16.83 -11.83
C MET A 434 -25.47 16.53 -11.60
N THR A 435 -24.89 15.58 -12.33
CA THR A 435 -23.54 15.06 -12.05
C THR A 435 -22.50 15.35 -13.14
N GLN A 436 -22.88 15.88 -14.33
CA GLN A 436 -21.98 16.10 -15.49
C GLN A 436 -21.12 14.88 -15.89
N LEU A 437 -21.41 13.68 -15.36
CA LEU A 437 -20.55 12.51 -15.47
C LEU A 437 -21.16 11.51 -16.46
N GLN A 438 -20.36 11.00 -17.40
CA GLN A 438 -20.75 9.94 -18.34
C GLN A 438 -21.29 8.68 -17.61
N ASP A 439 -22.15 7.91 -18.27
CA ASP A 439 -22.70 6.66 -17.73
C ASP A 439 -21.56 5.71 -17.33
N PRO A 440 -21.66 5.02 -16.17
CA PRO A 440 -20.65 4.04 -15.79
C PRO A 440 -20.56 3.00 -16.92
N PRO A 441 -19.34 2.62 -17.36
CA PRO A 441 -19.13 1.81 -18.57
C PRO A 441 -19.48 0.33 -18.33
N LEU A 442 -20.61 0.03 -17.68
CA LEU A 442 -21.01 -1.32 -17.28
C LEU A 442 -21.27 -2.24 -18.47
N LEU A 443 -21.81 -1.72 -19.58
CA LEU A 443 -21.96 -2.51 -20.81
C LEU A 443 -20.60 -2.83 -21.44
N HIS A 444 -19.65 -1.89 -21.39
CA HIS A 444 -18.27 -2.15 -21.83
C HIS A 444 -17.63 -3.20 -20.92
N LEU A 445 -17.76 -3.04 -19.61
CA LEU A 445 -17.25 -3.96 -18.61
C LEU A 445 -17.81 -5.38 -18.79
N GLU A 446 -19.12 -5.53 -19.00
CA GLU A 446 -19.78 -6.81 -19.29
C GLU A 446 -19.18 -7.46 -20.55
N ASN A 447 -19.14 -6.73 -21.66
CA ASN A 447 -18.66 -7.24 -22.94
C ASN A 447 -17.18 -7.63 -22.89
N GLU A 448 -16.33 -6.77 -22.33
CA GLU A 448 -14.88 -7.01 -22.23
C GLU A 448 -14.59 -8.19 -21.30
N SER A 449 -15.27 -8.27 -20.14
CA SER A 449 -15.13 -9.40 -19.22
C SER A 449 -15.55 -10.72 -19.85
N CYS A 450 -16.67 -10.74 -20.59
CA CYS A 450 -17.11 -11.93 -21.32
C CYS A 450 -16.10 -12.34 -22.40
N GLN A 451 -15.56 -11.37 -23.14
CA GLN A 451 -14.54 -11.62 -24.16
C GLN A 451 -13.26 -12.20 -23.55
N ILE A 452 -12.81 -11.70 -22.40
CA ILE A 452 -11.66 -12.23 -21.67
C ILE A 452 -11.93 -13.67 -21.23
N CYS A 453 -13.09 -13.96 -20.65
CA CYS A 453 -13.48 -15.32 -20.25
C CYS A 453 -13.44 -16.30 -21.44
N LEU A 454 -14.04 -15.91 -22.57
CA LEU A 454 -14.02 -16.71 -23.81
C LEU A 454 -12.59 -16.93 -24.30
N THR A 455 -11.74 -15.89 -24.24
CA THR A 455 -10.35 -15.97 -24.68
C THR A 455 -9.56 -16.95 -23.81
N PHE A 456 -9.72 -16.90 -22.48
CA PHE A 456 -9.06 -17.83 -21.56
C PHE A 456 -9.49 -19.28 -21.83
N LEU A 457 -10.79 -19.53 -21.93
CA LEU A 457 -11.32 -20.87 -22.20
C LEU A 457 -10.87 -21.41 -23.57
N GLN A 458 -10.92 -20.59 -24.62
CA GLN A 458 -10.43 -20.97 -25.94
C GLN A 458 -8.94 -21.30 -25.93
N ASN A 459 -8.13 -20.51 -25.22
CA ASN A 459 -6.70 -20.76 -25.12
C ASN A 459 -6.39 -22.07 -24.40
N ILE A 460 -7.09 -22.41 -23.32
CA ILE A 460 -6.94 -23.71 -22.66
C ILE A 460 -7.24 -24.87 -23.63
N LEU A 461 -8.31 -24.75 -24.43
CA LEU A 461 -8.69 -25.77 -25.43
C LEU A 461 -7.66 -25.95 -26.55
N LEU A 462 -7.00 -24.85 -26.96
CA LEU A 462 -5.96 -24.85 -27.99
C LEU A 462 -4.64 -25.42 -27.47
N ASP A 463 -4.22 -25.00 -26.27
CA ASP A 463 -2.90 -25.32 -25.73
C ASP A 463 -2.82 -26.73 -25.15
N ARG A 464 -3.96 -27.26 -24.66
CA ARG A 464 -4.08 -28.61 -24.06
C ARG A 464 -2.97 -28.94 -23.05
N PRO A 465 -2.79 -28.12 -22.00
CA PRO A 465 -1.72 -28.31 -21.01
C PRO A 465 -1.88 -29.62 -20.20
N PRO A 466 -0.80 -30.11 -19.56
CA PRO A 466 -0.88 -31.27 -18.66
C PRO A 466 -1.82 -30.95 -17.50
N SER A 467 -2.70 -31.89 -17.11
CA SER A 467 -3.90 -31.73 -16.24
C SER A 467 -5.19 -31.24 -16.91
N TYR A 468 -5.20 -31.08 -18.24
CA TYR A 468 -6.41 -30.73 -18.99
C TYR A 468 -7.49 -31.84 -18.94
N GLU A 469 -8.59 -31.55 -18.23
CA GLU A 469 -9.83 -32.33 -18.31
C GLU A 469 -10.79 -31.71 -19.33
N LYS A 470 -10.89 -32.35 -20.49
CA LYS A 470 -11.71 -31.88 -21.60
C LYS A 470 -13.17 -31.60 -21.21
N SER A 471 -13.77 -32.49 -20.41
CA SER A 471 -15.18 -32.38 -20.04
C SER A 471 -15.48 -31.16 -19.16
N GLU A 472 -14.54 -30.77 -18.28
CA GLU A 472 -14.72 -29.65 -17.36
C GLU A 472 -14.65 -28.33 -18.14
N VAL A 473 -13.58 -28.12 -18.91
CA VAL A 473 -13.37 -26.90 -19.69
C VAL A 473 -14.44 -26.70 -20.76
N GLU A 474 -14.88 -27.78 -21.43
CA GLU A 474 -15.99 -27.72 -22.39
C GLU A 474 -17.30 -27.33 -21.70
N SER A 475 -17.57 -27.81 -20.49
CA SER A 475 -18.76 -27.41 -19.73
C SER A 475 -18.74 -25.92 -19.40
N TYR A 476 -17.59 -25.38 -18.96
CA TYR A 476 -17.44 -23.94 -18.69
C TYR A 476 -17.71 -23.11 -19.95
N LEU A 477 -17.14 -23.50 -21.10
CA LEU A 477 -17.35 -22.79 -22.36
C LEU A 477 -18.81 -22.85 -22.84
N VAL A 478 -19.43 -24.03 -22.80
CA VAL A 478 -20.83 -24.19 -23.23
C VAL A 478 -21.77 -23.37 -22.34
N ASN A 479 -21.57 -23.41 -21.02
CA ASN A 479 -22.37 -22.63 -20.08
C ASN A 479 -22.24 -21.12 -20.33
N LEU A 480 -21.01 -20.62 -20.52
CA LEU A 480 -20.78 -19.20 -20.83
C LEU A 480 -21.42 -18.78 -22.15
N CYS A 481 -21.26 -19.58 -23.22
CA CYS A 481 -21.91 -19.29 -24.50
C CYS A 481 -23.43 -19.31 -24.41
N GLN A 482 -24.00 -20.26 -23.66
CA GLN A 482 -25.43 -20.34 -23.43
C GLN A 482 -25.95 -19.10 -22.68
N GLU A 483 -25.24 -18.67 -21.64
CA GLU A 483 -25.58 -17.48 -20.86
C GLU A 483 -25.58 -16.21 -21.73
N VAL A 484 -24.51 -15.98 -22.51
CA VAL A 484 -24.40 -14.83 -23.41
C VAL A 484 -25.48 -14.84 -24.50
N LEU A 485 -25.76 -16.00 -25.10
CA LEU A 485 -26.82 -16.12 -26.12
C LEU A 485 -28.22 -15.89 -25.53
N LYS A 486 -28.49 -16.46 -24.35
CA LYS A 486 -29.75 -16.22 -23.64
C LYS A 486 -29.89 -14.73 -23.29
N SER A 487 -28.80 -14.11 -22.86
CA SER A 487 -28.75 -12.68 -22.57
C SER A 487 -29.14 -11.82 -23.78
N TYR A 488 -28.56 -12.13 -24.93
CA TYR A 488 -28.83 -11.47 -26.19
C TYR A 488 -30.28 -11.63 -26.63
N VAL A 489 -30.82 -12.86 -26.58
CA VAL A 489 -32.22 -13.16 -26.98
C VAL A 489 -33.22 -12.40 -26.10
N GLU A 490 -33.04 -12.41 -24.79
CA GLU A 490 -33.93 -11.70 -23.85
C GLU A 490 -33.92 -10.18 -24.10
N THR A 491 -32.75 -9.62 -24.38
CA THR A 491 -32.59 -8.19 -24.70
C THR A 491 -33.24 -7.84 -26.05
N ALA A 492 -33.08 -8.70 -27.06
CA ALA A 492 -33.68 -8.52 -28.38
C ALA A 492 -35.22 -8.63 -28.34
N CYS A 493 -35.77 -9.55 -27.53
CA CYS A 493 -37.20 -9.73 -27.39
C CYS A 493 -37.89 -8.64 -26.55
N SER A 494 -37.24 -8.15 -25.49
CA SER A 494 -37.77 -7.07 -24.63
C SER A 494 -38.04 -5.77 -25.40
N ARG A 495 -37.18 -5.44 -26.37
CA ARG A 495 -37.36 -4.29 -27.28
C ARG A 495 -38.50 -4.44 -28.28
N GLN A 496 -38.91 -5.67 -28.61
CA GLN A 496 -40.05 -5.90 -29.52
C GLN A 496 -41.40 -5.69 -28.83
N SER A 497 -41.47 -5.84 -27.49
CA SER A 497 -42.69 -5.59 -26.72
C SER A 497 -42.97 -4.12 -26.43
N SER A 498 -41.98 -3.22 -26.51
CA SER A 498 -42.16 -1.78 -26.31
C SER A 498 -42.52 -1.01 -27.59
N ASP A 499 -42.21 -1.55 -28.77
CA ASP A 499 -42.36 -0.87 -30.07
C ASP A 499 -43.62 -1.27 -30.87
N SER A 500 -44.65 -1.82 -30.23
CA SER A 500 -45.88 -2.21 -30.95
C SER A 500 -46.74 -1.03 -31.45
N LEU A 501 -46.24 0.21 -31.42
CA LEU A 501 -46.85 1.39 -32.04
C LEU A 501 -45.79 2.34 -32.64
N ASP A 502 -44.83 1.87 -33.42
CA ASP A 502 -44.49 2.58 -34.67
C ASP A 502 -43.59 1.77 -35.61
N THR A 503 -44.07 1.63 -36.84
CA THR A 503 -43.37 1.04 -37.98
C THR A 503 -42.10 1.82 -38.36
N ARG A 504 -40.91 1.35 -37.95
CA ARG A 504 -39.71 1.18 -38.80
C ARG A 504 -38.53 0.62 -38.01
N SER A 505 -38.33 -0.69 -38.09
CA SER A 505 -37.15 -1.37 -37.59
C SER A 505 -35.92 -0.97 -38.44
N ARG A 506 -35.09 -0.06 -37.93
CA ARG A 506 -33.67 0.01 -38.30
C ARG A 506 -32.86 -0.40 -37.10
N TRP A 507 -32.27 -1.58 -37.21
CA TRP A 507 -31.30 -2.12 -36.26
C TRP A 507 -30.16 -1.12 -36.06
N THR A 508 -30.10 -0.50 -34.89
CA THR A 508 -28.89 0.13 -34.37
C THR A 508 -28.38 -0.73 -33.23
N ILE A 509 -27.46 -1.63 -33.60
CA ILE A 509 -26.52 -2.22 -32.64
C ILE A 509 -25.85 -1.04 -31.93
N PRO A 510 -25.84 -0.96 -30.59
CA PRO A 510 -25.02 0.01 -29.89
C PRO A 510 -23.57 -0.40 -30.16
N LEU A 511 -22.96 0.20 -31.17
CA LEU A 511 -21.52 0.19 -31.30
C LEU A 511 -21.01 0.90 -30.04
N GLY A 512 -20.32 0.15 -29.18
CA GLY A 512 -19.54 0.75 -28.11
C GLY A 512 -18.72 1.89 -28.70
N SER A 513 -18.71 3.02 -28.02
CA SER A 513 -17.92 4.19 -28.42
C SER A 513 -16.43 3.87 -28.29
N GLY A 514 -15.92 3.11 -29.25
CA GLY A 514 -14.50 2.87 -29.47
C GLY A 514 -13.98 3.85 -30.52
N ARG A 515 -13.19 4.82 -30.07
CA ARG A 515 -12.02 5.28 -30.82
C ARG A 515 -10.80 5.01 -29.96
#